data_AF-A0A1Y4F2G5-F1
#
_entry.id   AF-A0A1Y4F2G5-F1
#
_cell.length_a   1.000
_cell.length_b   1.000
_cell.length_c   1.000
_cell.angle_alpha   90.00
_cell.angle_beta   90.00
_cell.angle_gamma   90.00
#
_symmetry.space_group_name_H-M   'P 1'
#
loop_
_entity.id
_entity.type
_entity.pdbx_description
1 polymer ?
#
loop_
_entity_poly.entity_id
_entity_poly.type
_entity_poly.pdbx_seq_one_letter_code
_entity_poly.pdbx_strand_id
1 'polypeptide(L)' 'MTRHGEEFELTEQFLNDIALYMDDEKREQVHDELAPCEPEEFLKRYLELDPDFEDVLKSEFSIEL' A
#
# COMPACT_ATOMS: atom_id res chain seq x y z
N MET A 1 0.22 -1.02 -11.21
CA MET A 1 -1.04 -1.28 -10.46
C MET A 1 -2.25 -0.79 -11.24
N THR A 2 -3.41 -1.36 -10.95
CA THR A 2 -4.69 -0.94 -11.52
C THR A 2 -5.69 -0.64 -10.42
N ARG A 3 -6.65 0.23 -10.71
CA ARG A 3 -7.81 0.49 -9.86
C ARG A 3 -9.07 0.42 -10.71
N HIS A 4 -10.04 -0.38 -10.28
CA HIS A 4 -11.22 -0.71 -11.12
C HIS A 4 -10.86 -1.25 -12.52
N GLY A 5 -9.68 -1.89 -12.66
CA GLY A 5 -9.18 -2.42 -13.92
C GLY A 5 -8.55 -1.39 -14.87
N GLU A 6 -8.42 -0.14 -14.44
CA GLU A 6 -7.74 0.92 -15.21
C GLU A 6 -6.36 1.21 -14.60
N GLU A 7 -5.40 1.66 -15.43
CA GLU A 7 -4.09 2.07 -14.96
C GLU A 7 -4.24 3.18 -13.90
N PHE A 8 -3.56 2.99 -12.77
CA PHE A 8 -3.68 3.87 -11.62
C PHE A 8 -2.30 4.18 -11.06
N GLU A 9 -2.04 5.45 -10.82
CA GLU A 9 -0.84 5.95 -10.14
C GLU A 9 -1.17 6.22 -8.67
N LEU A 10 -0.44 5.59 -7.76
CA LEU A 10 -0.64 5.77 -6.32
C LEU A 10 0.01 7.07 -5.85
N THR A 11 -0.81 8.00 -5.37
CA THR A 11 -0.32 9.25 -4.78
C THR A 11 -0.05 9.08 -3.28
N GLU A 12 0.79 9.95 -2.71
CA GLU A 12 1.02 10.00 -1.27
C GLU A 12 -0.28 10.16 -0.48
N GLN A 13 -1.19 11.02 -0.96
CA GLN A 13 -2.48 11.23 -0.30
C GLN A 13 -3.29 9.94 -0.25
N PHE A 14 -3.34 9.19 -1.36
CA PHE A 14 -4.10 7.96 -1.41
C PHE A 14 -3.42 6.84 -0.59
N LEU A 15 -2.09 6.80 -0.56
CA LEU A 15 -1.36 5.90 0.34
C LEU A 15 -1.67 6.20 1.81
N ASN A 16 -1.79 7.47 2.21
CA ASN A 16 -2.17 7.83 3.57
C ASN A 16 -3.58 7.32 3.94
N ASP A 17 -4.51 7.33 2.99
CA ASP A 17 -5.86 6.77 3.20
C ASP A 17 -5.82 5.24 3.37
N ILE A 18 -5.00 4.54 2.56
CA ILE A 18 -4.78 3.09 2.69
C ILE A 18 -4.10 2.77 4.03
N ALA A 19 -3.13 3.57 4.46
CA ALA A 19 -2.36 3.39 5.68
C ALA A 19 -3.20 3.40 6.97
N LEU A 20 -4.44 3.92 6.91
CA LEU A 20 -5.42 3.85 8.02
C LEU A 20 -5.90 2.42 8.30
N TYR A 21 -5.74 1.50 7.34
CA TYR A 21 -6.11 0.09 7.46
C TYR A 21 -4.91 -0.81 7.76
N MET A 22 -3.69 -0.28 7.68
CA MET A 22 -2.46 -1.03 7.88
C MET A 22 -2.17 -1.27 9.37
N ASP A 23 -1.41 -2.32 9.63
CA ASP A 23 -0.79 -2.57 10.93
C ASP A 23 0.33 -1.53 11.18
N ASP A 24 0.27 -0.85 12.32
CA ASP A 24 1.19 0.24 12.66
C ASP A 24 2.64 -0.26 12.81
N GLU A 25 2.86 -1.44 13.39
CA GLU A 25 4.22 -1.98 13.60
C GLU A 25 4.87 -2.32 12.26
N LYS A 26 4.11 -2.95 11.34
CA LYS A 26 4.59 -3.22 9.99
C LYS A 26 4.83 -1.93 9.21
N ARG A 27 3.96 -0.93 9.33
CA ARG A 27 4.10 0.37 8.65
C ARG A 27 5.38 1.09 9.10
N GLU A 28 5.65 1.10 10.40
CA GLU A 28 6.88 1.67 10.97
C GLU A 28 8.13 0.93 10.45
N GLN A 29 8.08 -0.41 10.40
CA GLN A 29 9.16 -1.21 9.83
C GLN A 29 9.46 -0.83 8.36
N VAL A 30 8.44 -0.70 7.52
CA VAL A 30 8.65 -0.30 6.10
C VAL A 30 9.25 1.11 6.02
N HIS A 31 8.78 2.04 6.84
CA HIS A 31 9.34 3.40 6.89
C HIS A 31 10.82 3.39 7.30
N ASP A 32 11.19 2.62 8.31
CA ASP A 32 12.58 2.51 8.75
C ASP A 32 13.50 1.90 7.68
N GLU A 33 12.98 0.95 6.90
CA GLU A 33 13.73 0.27 5.84
C GLU A 33 13.92 1.12 4.58
N LEU A 34 12.89 1.86 4.17
CA LEU A 34 12.82 2.46 2.84
C LEU A 34 12.76 3.99 2.80
N ALA A 35 12.46 4.69 3.90
CA ALA A 35 12.27 6.14 3.82
C ALA A 35 13.59 6.89 3.48
N PRO A 36 13.55 7.88 2.56
CA PRO A 36 12.41 8.26 1.72
C PRO A 36 12.22 7.31 0.52
N CYS A 37 10.96 6.96 0.20
CA CYS A 37 10.59 6.08 -0.91
C CYS A 37 9.32 6.56 -1.62
N GLU A 38 9.09 6.07 -2.84
CA GLU A 38 7.83 6.33 -3.56
C GLU A 38 6.65 5.55 -2.95
N PRO A 39 5.40 6.03 -3.09
CA PRO A 39 4.23 5.37 -2.50
C PRO A 39 4.05 3.92 -2.95
N GLU A 40 4.31 3.63 -4.23
CA GLU A 40 4.20 2.27 -4.77
C GLU A 40 5.29 1.34 -4.21
N GLU A 41 6.50 1.85 -3.96
CA GLU A 41 7.58 1.07 -3.34
C GLU A 41 7.23 0.73 -1.89
N PHE A 42 6.70 1.71 -1.15
CA PHE A 42 6.20 1.51 0.21
C PHE A 42 5.14 0.40 0.23
N LEU A 43 4.12 0.52 -0.62
CA LEU A 43 3.00 -0.42 -0.63
C LEU A 43 3.44 -1.85 -0.99
N LYS A 44 4.30 -2.00 -2.00
CA LYS A 44 4.85 -3.32 -2.37
C LYS A 44 5.60 -3.96 -1.22
N ARG A 45 6.46 -3.21 -0.54
CA ARG A 45 7.22 -3.72 0.60
C ARG A 45 6.31 -4.09 1.77
N TYR A 46 5.27 -3.30 2.03
CA TYR A 46 4.27 -3.62 3.04
C TYR A 46 3.56 -4.95 2.73
N LEU A 47 3.19 -5.20 1.47
CA LEU A 47 2.55 -6.47 1.07
C LEU A 47 3.48 -7.69 1.19
N GLU A 48 4.79 -7.51 1.08
CA GLU A 48 5.73 -8.60 1.39
C GLU A 48 5.73 -8.97 2.88
N LEU A 49 5.46 -8.00 3.76
CA LEU A 49 5.32 -8.23 5.22
C LEU A 49 3.91 -8.70 5.60
N ASP A 50 2.90 -8.32 4.83
CA ASP A 50 1.49 -8.61 5.10
C ASP A 50 0.72 -8.97 3.81
N PRO A 51 0.92 -10.18 3.25
CA PRO A 51 0.32 -10.57 1.98
C PRO A 51 -1.22 -10.55 2.00
N ASP A 52 -1.82 -10.84 3.16
CA ASP A 52 -3.28 -10.86 3.33
C ASP A 52 -3.88 -9.45 3.19
N PHE A 53 -3.08 -8.39 3.28
CA PHE A 53 -3.54 -7.02 3.05
C PHE A 53 -3.91 -6.75 1.59
N GLU A 54 -3.49 -7.60 0.63
CA GLU A 54 -3.98 -7.56 -0.75
C GLU A 54 -5.51 -7.68 -0.82
N ASP A 55 -6.13 -8.46 0.07
CA ASP A 55 -7.58 -8.61 0.12
C ASP A 55 -8.27 -7.29 0.48
N VAL A 56 -7.68 -6.49 1.39
CA VAL A 56 -8.18 -5.17 1.78
C VAL A 56 -8.02 -4.18 0.63
N LEU A 57 -6.88 -4.19 -0.06
CA LEU A 57 -6.66 -3.35 -1.25
C LEU A 57 -7.72 -3.62 -2.32
N LYS A 58 -8.04 -4.90 -2.53
CA LYS A 58 -9.05 -5.30 -3.50
C LYS A 58 -10.46 -4.95 -3.04
N SER A 59 -10.84 -5.24 -1.79
CA SER A 59 -12.22 -5.07 -1.32
C SER A 59 -12.59 -3.60 -1.08
N GLU A 60 -11.70 -2.84 -0.43
CA GLU A 60 -12.00 -1.47 0.01
C GLU A 60 -11.61 -0.43 -1.05
N PHE A 61 -10.54 -0.67 -1.79
CA PHE A 61 -9.97 0.32 -2.72
C PHE A 61 -10.09 -0.08 -4.19
N SER A 62 -10.49 -1.33 -4.48
CA SER A 62 -10.51 -1.91 -5.83
C SER A 62 -9.15 -1.84 -6.53
N ILE A 63 -8.06 -1.95 -5.75
CA ILE A 63 -6.68 -1.93 -6.23
C ILE A 63 -6.18 -3.35 -6.43
N GLU A 64 -5.47 -3.57 -7.54
CA GLU A 64 -4.69 -4.78 -7.81
C GLU A 64 -3.28 -4.33 -8.25
N LEU A 65 -2.22 -4.90 -7.66
CA LEU A 65 -0.85 -4.46 -7.93
C LEU A 65 -0.26 -5.04 -9.22
#